data_AF-A0A4V1G553-F1
#
_entry.id   AF-A0A4V1G553-F1
#
_cell.length_a   1.000
_cell.length_b   1.000
_cell.length_c   1.000
_cell.angle_alpha   90.00
_cell.angle_beta   90.00
_cell.angle_gamma   90.00
#
_symmetry.space_group_name_H-M   'P 1'
#
loop_
_entity.id
_entity.type
_entity.pdbx_description
1 polymer ?
#
loop_
_entity_poly.entity_id
_entity_poly.type
_entity_poly.pdbx_seq_one_letter_code
_entity_poly.pdbx_strand_id
1 'polypeptide(L)'
;MKSKKVRRVLTIIATIFLVTGIGLVLFPPVSNTYGKYVAKGISDDFETRANHPRKGSYADAKKKGEVDSNGCLSDGTQVVYDVDIKRLKEDSIKYNNMLKKHQREKLTSSLSYVEPSLKLSKYGIFDGVYGYLEAPTIDMKLPIYLGTARNHLNYGAAHLTYTSLPIGGKDTNAVLAGHTGYVGRIFFDNIRQLNIGDKVKVRTYWSKITYKVTDTKIIKPNQAGDIFIHKDKDMIILMTCISNGSGGFDRYLVFCER
;
A
#
# COMPACT_ATOMS: atom_id res chain seq x y z
N MET A 1 37.41 -50.77 1.47
CA MET A 1 36.05 -50.48 2.01
C MET A 1 35.84 -49.02 2.47
N LYS A 2 36.85 -48.34 3.07
CA LYS A 2 36.76 -46.92 3.50
C LYS A 2 36.43 -45.92 2.36
N SER A 3 37.00 -46.08 1.16
CA SER A 3 36.81 -45.15 0.03
C SER A 3 35.36 -45.06 -0.49
N LYS A 4 34.60 -46.17 -0.54
CA LYS A 4 33.18 -46.16 -0.97
C LYS A 4 32.27 -45.40 0.00
N LYS A 5 32.52 -45.51 1.32
CA LYS A 5 31.76 -44.77 2.35
C LYS A 5 32.05 -43.26 2.24
N VAL A 6 33.31 -42.88 2.09
CA VAL A 6 33.72 -41.47 1.91
C VAL A 6 33.08 -40.86 0.65
N ARG A 7 33.11 -41.58 -0.48
CA ARG A 7 32.47 -41.12 -1.72
C ARG A 7 30.96 -40.90 -1.56
N ARG A 8 30.25 -41.81 -0.89
CA ARG A 8 28.80 -41.65 -0.60
C ARG A 8 28.53 -40.43 0.27
N VAL A 9 29.32 -40.21 1.33
CA VAL A 9 29.19 -39.05 2.21
C VAL A 9 29.42 -37.75 1.43
N LEU A 10 30.47 -37.69 0.61
CA LEU A 10 30.76 -36.53 -0.25
C LEU A 10 29.63 -36.26 -1.25
N THR A 11 29.06 -37.30 -1.87
CA THR A 11 27.93 -37.15 -2.78
C THR A 11 26.70 -36.60 -2.05
N ILE A 12 26.38 -37.09 -0.85
CA ILE A 12 25.26 -36.58 -0.06
C ILE A 12 25.47 -35.10 0.28
N ILE A 13 26.67 -34.74 0.74
CA ILE A 13 27.03 -33.35 1.04
C ILE A 13 26.91 -32.46 -0.21
N ALA A 14 27.44 -32.91 -1.35
CA ALA A 14 27.34 -32.18 -2.61
C ALA A 14 25.88 -32.00 -3.07
N THR A 15 25.04 -33.03 -2.91
CA THR A 15 23.60 -32.94 -3.21
C THR A 15 22.90 -31.93 -2.28
N ILE A 16 23.23 -31.91 -0.98
CA ILE A 16 22.68 -30.92 -0.04
C ILE A 16 23.06 -29.51 -0.48
N PHE A 17 24.35 -29.24 -0.74
CA PHE A 17 24.79 -27.93 -1.21
C PHE A 17 24.14 -27.53 -2.54
N LEU A 18 23.97 -28.48 -3.47
CA LEU A 18 23.30 -28.23 -4.74
C LEU A 18 21.83 -27.83 -4.53
N VAL A 19 21.09 -28.58 -3.70
CA VAL A 19 19.67 -28.29 -3.40
C VAL A 19 19.52 -26.96 -2.67
N THR A 20 20.37 -26.70 -1.67
CA THR A 20 20.38 -25.40 -0.97
C THR A 20 20.75 -24.25 -1.90
N GLY A 21 21.74 -24.44 -2.78
CA GLY A 21 22.14 -23.45 -3.78
C GLY A 21 21.02 -23.12 -4.76
N ILE A 22 20.36 -24.14 -5.31
CA ILE A 22 19.18 -23.96 -6.17
C ILE A 22 18.07 -23.24 -5.40
N GLY A 23 17.82 -23.64 -4.15
CA GLY A 23 16.83 -22.98 -3.27
C GLY A 23 17.12 -21.50 -3.08
N LEU A 24 18.37 -21.11 -2.80
CA LEU A 24 18.78 -19.72 -2.64
C LEU A 24 18.63 -18.90 -3.94
N VAL A 25 18.94 -19.49 -5.09
CA VAL A 25 18.80 -18.83 -6.40
C VAL A 25 17.33 -18.65 -6.79
N LEU A 26 16.49 -19.67 -6.55
CA LEU A 26 15.08 -19.63 -6.91
C LEU A 26 14.21 -18.87 -5.91
N PHE A 27 14.65 -18.74 -4.65
CA PHE A 27 13.84 -18.12 -3.61
C PHE A 27 13.42 -16.68 -3.95
N PRO A 28 14.31 -15.75 -4.33
CA PRO A 28 13.90 -14.39 -4.67
C PRO A 28 12.86 -14.28 -5.79
N PRO A 29 13.03 -14.87 -7.00
CA PRO A 29 12.05 -14.74 -8.06
C PRO A 29 10.71 -15.42 -7.72
N VAL A 30 10.72 -16.58 -7.06
CA VAL A 30 9.50 -17.28 -6.65
C VAL A 30 8.74 -16.47 -5.60
N SER A 31 9.46 -16.00 -4.57
CA SER A 31 8.85 -15.24 -3.48
C SER A 31 8.29 -13.90 -3.97
N ASN A 32 9.01 -13.21 -4.86
CA ASN A 32 8.54 -11.97 -5.49
C ASN A 32 7.28 -12.19 -6.35
N THR A 33 7.24 -13.26 -7.14
CA THR A 33 6.08 -13.61 -7.98
C THR A 33 4.86 -13.91 -7.11
N TYR A 34 5.06 -14.69 -6.04
CA TYR A 34 4.01 -14.98 -5.07
C TYR A 34 3.50 -13.70 -4.37
N GLY A 35 4.41 -12.80 -3.98
CA GLY A 35 4.07 -11.52 -3.39
C GLY A 35 3.20 -10.64 -4.30
N LYS A 36 3.55 -10.54 -5.58
CA LYS A 36 2.75 -9.84 -6.61
C LYS A 36 1.36 -10.46 -6.76
N TYR A 37 1.28 -11.80 -6.83
CA TYR A 37 0.01 -12.51 -6.93
C TYR A 37 -0.91 -12.21 -5.74
N VAL A 38 -0.38 -12.26 -4.52
CA VAL A 38 -1.13 -11.95 -3.30
C VAL A 38 -1.62 -10.49 -3.30
N ALA A 39 -0.76 -9.52 -3.63
CA ALA A 39 -1.16 -8.11 -3.67
C ALA A 39 -2.25 -7.83 -4.73
N LYS A 40 -2.14 -8.48 -5.90
CA LYS A 40 -3.16 -8.43 -6.94
C LYS A 40 -4.48 -9.02 -6.48
N GLY A 41 -4.45 -10.21 -5.84
CA GLY A 41 -5.65 -10.86 -5.28
C GLY A 41 -6.38 -9.96 -4.28
N ILE A 42 -5.66 -9.34 -3.33
CA ILE A 42 -6.26 -8.39 -2.37
C ILE A 42 -6.92 -7.21 -3.10
N SER A 43 -6.28 -6.70 -4.16
CA SER A 43 -6.80 -5.57 -4.94
C SER A 43 -8.00 -5.96 -5.81
N ASP A 44 -8.07 -7.20 -6.28
CA ASP A 44 -9.18 -7.74 -7.06
C ASP A 44 -10.39 -8.05 -6.16
N ASP A 45 -10.15 -8.58 -4.97
CA ASP A 45 -11.16 -8.75 -3.92
C ASP A 45 -11.75 -7.39 -3.51
N PHE A 46 -10.90 -6.37 -3.35
CA PHE A 46 -11.33 -5.00 -3.11
C PHE A 46 -12.23 -4.49 -4.25
N GLU A 47 -11.81 -4.66 -5.51
CA GLU A 47 -12.57 -4.20 -6.68
C GLU A 47 -13.97 -4.86 -6.72
N THR A 48 -14.04 -6.14 -6.37
CA THR A 48 -15.31 -6.89 -6.29
C THR A 48 -16.23 -6.30 -5.23
N ARG A 49 -15.72 -6.07 -4.00
CA ARG A 49 -16.48 -5.43 -2.91
C ARG A 49 -16.92 -4.00 -3.28
N ALA A 50 -16.03 -3.23 -3.89
CA ALA A 50 -16.29 -1.84 -4.26
C ALA A 50 -17.35 -1.68 -5.36
N ASN A 51 -17.48 -2.66 -6.25
CA ASN A 51 -18.45 -2.63 -7.34
C ASN A 51 -19.82 -3.22 -6.94
N HIS A 52 -19.91 -3.97 -5.84
CA HIS A 52 -21.14 -4.61 -5.39
C HIS A 52 -21.47 -4.30 -3.91
N PRO A 53 -21.61 -3.02 -3.52
CA PRO A 53 -22.02 -2.68 -2.16
C PRO A 53 -23.45 -3.16 -1.89
N ARG A 54 -23.67 -3.78 -0.73
CA ARG A 54 -25.00 -4.17 -0.27
C ARG A 54 -25.80 -2.96 0.22
N LYS A 55 -27.12 -3.05 0.14
CA LYS A 55 -28.03 -2.04 0.71
C LYS A 55 -28.05 -2.09 2.22
N GLY A 56 -28.14 -0.92 2.85
CA GLY A 56 -28.31 -0.78 4.31
C GLY A 56 -26.99 -0.40 4.98
N SER A 57 -26.85 -0.76 6.27
CA SER A 57 -25.64 -0.48 7.04
C SER A 57 -25.05 -1.76 7.65
N TYR A 58 -23.74 -1.78 7.83
CA TYR A 58 -23.00 -2.80 8.57
C TYR A 58 -23.55 -2.97 9.99
N ALA A 59 -23.87 -1.87 10.66
CA ALA A 59 -24.40 -1.90 12.02
C ALA A 59 -25.73 -2.67 12.10
N ASP A 60 -26.64 -2.43 11.15
CA ASP A 60 -27.92 -3.12 11.07
C ASP A 60 -27.75 -4.59 10.72
N ALA A 61 -26.92 -4.90 9.72
CA ALA A 61 -26.63 -6.27 9.31
C ALA A 61 -26.01 -7.10 10.45
N LYS A 62 -25.08 -6.51 11.20
CA LYS A 62 -24.50 -7.11 12.41
C LYS A 62 -25.56 -7.36 13.48
N LYS A 63 -26.43 -6.39 13.74
CA LYS A 63 -27.52 -6.52 14.73
C LYS A 63 -28.49 -7.64 14.35
N LYS A 64 -28.73 -7.86 13.06
CA LYS A 64 -29.56 -8.95 12.53
C LYS A 64 -28.84 -10.30 12.46
N GLY A 65 -27.54 -10.36 12.73
CA GLY A 65 -26.73 -11.57 12.61
C GLY A 65 -26.46 -12.02 11.17
N GLU A 66 -26.60 -11.11 10.18
CA GLU A 66 -26.34 -11.40 8.76
C GLU A 66 -24.84 -11.50 8.45
N VAL A 67 -24.01 -10.85 9.28
CA VAL A 67 -22.55 -10.86 9.19
C VAL A 67 -21.93 -11.10 10.57
N ASP A 68 -20.72 -11.66 10.56
CA ASP A 68 -19.94 -11.88 11.77
C ASP A 68 -19.28 -10.59 12.31
N SER A 69 -18.43 -10.72 13.34
CA SER A 69 -17.70 -9.59 13.91
C SER A 69 -16.73 -8.91 12.94
N ASN A 70 -16.31 -9.60 11.88
CA ASN A 70 -15.37 -9.15 10.85
C ASN A 70 -16.08 -8.68 9.57
N GLY A 71 -17.42 -8.55 9.60
CA GLY A 71 -18.21 -8.11 8.45
C GLY A 71 -18.27 -9.13 7.32
N CYS A 72 -18.07 -10.41 7.63
CA CYS A 72 -18.14 -11.50 6.68
C CYS A 72 -19.49 -12.22 6.75
N LEU A 73 -19.95 -12.69 5.59
CA LEU A 73 -21.07 -13.62 5.48
C LEU A 73 -20.69 -15.00 6.02
N SER A 74 -21.67 -15.90 6.13
CA SER A 74 -21.47 -17.28 6.59
C SER A 74 -20.49 -18.09 5.73
N ASP A 75 -20.33 -17.73 4.46
CA ASP A 75 -19.36 -18.33 3.53
C ASP A 75 -17.94 -17.73 3.64
N GLY A 76 -17.73 -16.78 4.55
CA GLY A 76 -16.45 -16.09 4.77
C GLY A 76 -16.23 -14.87 3.88
N THR A 77 -17.16 -14.55 2.97
CA THR A 77 -17.02 -13.39 2.08
C THR A 77 -17.22 -12.09 2.85
N GLN A 78 -16.20 -11.23 2.87
CA GLN A 78 -16.34 -9.88 3.41
C GLN A 78 -17.18 -9.01 2.47
N VAL A 79 -18.15 -8.29 3.03
CA VAL A 79 -19.04 -7.39 2.27
C VAL A 79 -19.00 -5.97 2.83
N VAL A 80 -19.23 -5.00 1.95
CA VAL A 80 -19.37 -3.58 2.33
C VAL A 80 -20.76 -3.07 2.02
N TYR A 81 -21.19 -2.05 2.75
CA TYR A 81 -22.55 -1.52 2.70
C TYR A 81 -22.57 -0.09 2.17
N ASP A 82 -23.58 0.25 1.38
CA ASP A 82 -23.66 1.52 0.66
C ASP A 82 -23.70 2.74 1.61
N VAL A 83 -24.44 2.64 2.71
CA VAL A 83 -24.50 3.70 3.74
C VAL A 83 -23.13 3.93 4.37
N ASP A 84 -22.38 2.86 4.67
CA ASP A 84 -21.06 2.96 5.29
C ASP A 84 -19.99 3.47 4.33
N ILE A 85 -20.04 3.06 3.06
CA ILE A 85 -19.18 3.61 2.02
C ILE A 85 -19.45 5.10 1.80
N LYS A 86 -20.72 5.53 1.81
CA LYS A 86 -21.08 6.94 1.73
C LYS A 86 -20.54 7.73 2.93
N ARG A 87 -20.69 7.19 4.15
CA ARG A 87 -20.15 7.80 5.37
C ARG A 87 -18.61 7.88 5.33
N LEU A 88 -17.93 6.82 4.88
CA LEU A 88 -16.48 6.79 4.72
C LEU A 88 -16.01 7.86 3.72
N LYS A 89 -16.73 8.05 2.61
CA LYS A 89 -16.46 9.11 1.64
C LYS A 89 -16.58 10.50 2.26
N GLU A 90 -17.68 10.77 2.97
CA GLU A 90 -17.91 12.05 3.62
C GLU A 90 -16.83 12.37 4.66
N ASP A 91 -16.45 11.39 5.48
CA ASP A 91 -15.41 11.56 6.49
C ASP A 91 -14.02 11.72 5.85
N SER A 92 -13.76 11.06 4.71
CA SER A 92 -12.54 11.25 3.93
C SER A 92 -12.44 12.69 3.38
N ILE A 93 -13.55 13.26 2.92
CA ILE A 93 -13.61 14.65 2.44
C ILE A 93 -13.40 15.63 3.61
N LYS A 94 -14.09 15.42 4.74
CA LYS A 94 -13.92 16.24 5.96
C LYS A 94 -12.46 16.22 6.43
N TYR A 95 -11.83 15.05 6.43
CA TYR A 95 -10.43 14.88 6.77
C TYR A 95 -9.51 15.71 5.86
N ASN A 96 -9.65 15.59 4.53
CA ASN A 96 -8.86 16.37 3.58
C ASN A 96 -9.07 17.88 3.75
N ASN A 97 -10.32 18.32 3.97
CA ASN A 97 -10.64 19.73 4.18
C ASN A 97 -10.02 20.29 5.48
N MET A 98 -9.97 19.48 6.55
CA MET A 98 -9.30 19.87 7.80
C MET A 98 -7.79 20.11 7.58
N LEU A 99 -7.14 19.26 6.79
CA LEU A 99 -5.70 19.38 6.51
C LEU A 99 -5.33 20.68 5.79
N LYS A 100 -6.21 21.22 4.93
CA LYS A 100 -5.95 22.48 4.21
C LYS A 100 -5.57 23.64 5.14
N LYS A 101 -6.08 23.63 6.37
CA LYS A 101 -5.80 24.66 7.39
C LYS A 101 -4.84 24.18 8.48
N HIS A 102 -4.97 22.91 8.89
CA HIS A 102 -4.35 22.41 10.12
C HIS A 102 -3.23 21.39 9.92
N GLN A 103 -2.83 21.07 8.67
CA GLN A 103 -1.81 20.05 8.43
C GLN A 103 -0.51 20.32 9.22
N ARG A 104 0.00 21.56 9.19
CA ARG A 104 1.24 21.93 9.89
C ARG A 104 1.15 21.74 11.41
N GLU A 105 -0.01 21.97 12.00
CA GLU A 105 -0.26 21.81 13.44
C GLU A 105 -0.35 20.34 13.87
N LYS A 106 -0.66 19.43 12.94
CA LYS A 106 -0.78 17.99 13.20
C LYS A 106 0.52 17.23 13.00
N LEU A 107 1.40 17.73 12.14
CA LEU A 107 2.71 17.15 11.84
C LEU A 107 3.77 17.59 12.85
N THR A 108 3.59 17.19 14.10
CA THR A 108 4.47 17.59 15.22
C THR A 108 5.53 16.55 15.57
N SER A 109 5.42 15.31 15.09
CA SER A 109 6.38 14.24 15.39
C SER A 109 6.48 13.21 14.27
N SER A 110 7.57 12.45 14.26
CA SER A 110 7.76 11.30 13.36
C SER A 110 6.78 10.14 13.61
N LEU A 111 6.11 10.10 14.76
CA LEU A 111 5.10 9.09 15.10
C LEU A 111 3.70 9.48 14.66
N SER A 112 3.48 10.73 14.26
CA SER A 112 2.17 11.25 13.82
C SER A 112 1.61 10.51 12.59
N TYR A 113 2.47 9.81 11.85
CA TYR A 113 2.12 9.12 10.60
C TYR A 113 1.65 7.66 10.78
N VAL A 114 1.89 7.08 11.96
CA VAL A 114 1.73 5.63 12.21
C VAL A 114 0.26 5.24 12.31
N GLU A 115 -0.52 6.03 13.05
CA GLU A 115 -1.92 5.75 13.30
C GLU A 115 -2.77 6.00 12.05
N PRO A 116 -3.80 5.19 11.78
CA PRO A 116 -4.66 5.38 10.62
C PRO A 116 -5.45 6.68 10.71
N SER A 117 -5.45 7.45 9.62
CA SER A 117 -6.28 8.66 9.46
C SER A 117 -7.78 8.41 9.73
N LEU A 118 -8.27 7.23 9.34
CA LEU A 118 -9.63 6.75 9.58
C LEU A 118 -9.58 5.27 9.97
N LYS A 119 -10.30 4.88 11.02
CA LYS A 119 -10.41 3.46 11.43
C LYS A 119 -11.46 2.76 10.58
N LEU A 120 -11.03 2.02 9.56
CA LEU A 120 -11.91 1.39 8.55
C LEU A 120 -12.93 0.40 9.15
N SER A 121 -12.59 -0.27 10.25
CA SER A 121 -13.50 -1.16 10.96
C SER A 121 -14.77 -0.47 11.47
N LYS A 122 -14.74 0.85 11.69
CA LYS A 122 -15.94 1.64 12.04
C LYS A 122 -16.96 1.68 10.91
N TYR A 123 -16.55 1.37 9.68
CA TYR A 123 -17.36 1.38 8.45
C TYR A 123 -17.62 -0.05 7.93
N GLY A 124 -17.37 -1.08 8.76
CA GLY A 124 -17.57 -2.47 8.35
C GLY A 124 -16.46 -3.05 7.47
N ILE A 125 -15.32 -2.37 7.35
CA ILE A 125 -14.17 -2.82 6.53
C ILE A 125 -13.07 -3.33 7.45
N PHE A 126 -12.85 -4.63 7.49
CA PHE A 126 -11.94 -5.29 8.45
C PHE A 126 -10.65 -5.83 7.82
N ASP A 127 -10.56 -5.91 6.50
CA ASP A 127 -9.31 -6.22 5.78
C ASP A 127 -8.29 -5.07 5.82
N GLY A 128 -8.72 -3.87 6.23
CA GLY A 128 -7.89 -2.67 6.32
C GLY A 128 -7.61 -1.99 4.98
N VAL A 129 -8.21 -2.43 3.88
CA VAL A 129 -7.91 -1.92 2.53
C VAL A 129 -8.80 -0.71 2.21
N TYR A 130 -8.18 0.46 2.08
CA TYR A 130 -8.89 1.70 1.69
C TYR A 130 -9.15 1.79 0.18
N GLY A 131 -8.27 1.17 -0.59
CA GLY A 131 -8.22 1.26 -2.04
C GLY A 131 -7.03 0.49 -2.59
N TYR A 132 -6.73 0.69 -3.87
CA TYR A 132 -5.47 0.24 -4.45
C TYR A 132 -4.88 1.28 -5.41
N LEU A 133 -3.58 1.15 -5.60
CA LEU A 133 -2.72 1.92 -6.48
C LEU A 133 -2.33 1.01 -7.66
N GLU A 134 -2.31 1.53 -8.88
CA GLU A 134 -1.87 0.82 -10.08
C GLU A 134 -0.94 1.70 -10.91
N ALA A 135 0.22 1.16 -11.32
CA ALA A 135 1.11 1.79 -12.30
C ALA A 135 1.45 0.76 -13.39
N PRO A 136 0.76 0.81 -14.56
CA PRO A 136 0.88 -0.22 -15.58
C PRO A 136 2.28 -0.37 -16.17
N THR A 137 3.02 0.73 -16.34
CA THR A 137 4.34 0.74 -16.98
C THR A 137 5.40 -0.04 -16.20
N ILE A 138 5.15 -0.30 -14.92
CA ILE A 138 6.06 -1.04 -14.03
C ILE A 138 5.40 -2.31 -13.44
N ASP A 139 4.26 -2.74 -13.98
CA ASP A 139 3.50 -3.91 -13.51
C ASP A 139 3.25 -3.89 -11.98
N MET A 140 2.79 -2.73 -11.48
CA MET A 140 2.50 -2.54 -10.06
C MET A 140 1.00 -2.43 -9.83
N LYS A 141 0.46 -3.25 -8.93
CA LYS A 141 -0.88 -3.13 -8.35
C LYS A 141 -0.80 -3.45 -6.86
N LEU A 142 -1.03 -2.44 -6.01
CA LEU A 142 -0.82 -2.56 -4.55
C LEU A 142 -2.01 -2.02 -3.77
N PRO A 143 -2.51 -2.74 -2.76
CA PRO A 143 -3.51 -2.21 -1.85
C PRO A 143 -2.96 -1.01 -1.07
N ILE A 144 -3.85 -0.08 -0.74
CA ILE A 144 -3.58 1.12 0.06
C ILE A 144 -4.17 0.92 1.45
N TYR A 145 -3.34 1.01 2.47
CA TYR A 145 -3.68 0.98 3.89
C TYR A 145 -3.55 2.39 4.49
N LEU A 146 -4.29 2.69 5.56
CA LEU A 146 -4.21 3.99 6.24
C LEU A 146 -3.24 3.94 7.42
N GLY A 147 -2.29 4.88 7.47
CA GLY A 147 -1.26 4.93 8.50
C GLY A 147 -0.08 4.00 8.20
N THR A 148 1.12 4.37 8.64
CA THR A 148 2.37 3.66 8.35
C THR A 148 2.80 2.69 9.45
N ALA A 149 1.84 2.07 10.13
CA ALA A 149 2.13 0.97 11.04
C ALA A 149 2.84 -0.19 10.30
N ARG A 150 3.71 -0.92 11.01
CA ARG A 150 4.59 -1.93 10.39
C ARG A 150 3.81 -3.03 9.66
N ASN A 151 2.65 -3.41 10.19
CA ASN A 151 1.74 -4.34 9.54
C ASN A 151 1.27 -3.81 8.17
N HIS A 152 0.92 -2.53 8.03
CA HIS A 152 0.44 -1.98 6.76
C HIS A 152 1.50 -1.96 5.67
N LEU A 153 2.73 -1.53 5.99
CA LEU A 153 3.85 -1.50 5.05
C LEU A 153 4.30 -2.91 4.59
N ASN A 154 4.01 -3.95 5.39
CA ASN A 154 4.30 -5.34 5.03
C ASN A 154 3.28 -5.95 4.05
N TYR A 155 2.16 -5.28 3.77
CA TYR A 155 1.09 -5.82 2.91
C TYR A 155 0.75 -4.93 1.70
N GLY A 156 1.21 -3.68 1.65
CA GLY A 156 0.96 -2.81 0.50
C GLY A 156 1.53 -1.41 0.66
N ALA A 157 0.94 -0.46 -0.06
CA ALA A 157 1.23 0.96 0.11
C ALA A 157 0.54 1.47 1.38
N ALA A 158 1.24 2.25 2.19
CA ALA A 158 0.71 2.87 3.40
C ALA A 158 0.57 4.38 3.20
N HIS A 159 -0.62 4.91 3.47
CA HIS A 159 -0.87 6.34 3.50
C HIS A 159 -0.19 6.96 4.72
N LEU A 160 0.54 8.05 4.47
CA LEU A 160 1.22 8.82 5.49
C LEU A 160 0.20 9.75 6.18
N THR A 161 -0.20 9.43 7.41
CA THR A 161 -1.23 10.17 8.13
C THR A 161 -0.90 11.66 8.25
N TYR A 162 -1.93 12.51 8.13
CA TYR A 162 -1.86 13.97 8.00
C TYR A 162 -1.32 14.48 6.66
N THR A 163 -1.17 13.61 5.67
CA THR A 163 -1.25 14.00 4.26
C THR A 163 -2.66 13.72 3.75
N SER A 164 -3.07 14.30 2.62
CA SER A 164 -4.42 14.09 2.09
C SER A 164 -4.70 12.60 1.86
N LEU A 165 -5.91 12.13 2.11
CA LEU A 165 -6.37 10.84 1.62
C LEU A 165 -6.44 10.88 0.09
N PRO A 166 -6.13 9.76 -0.60
CA PRO A 166 -5.95 9.73 -2.06
C PRO A 166 -7.29 9.66 -2.80
N ILE A 167 -8.18 10.63 -2.52
CA ILE A 167 -9.50 10.81 -3.12
C ILE A 167 -9.54 11.99 -4.11
N GLY A 168 -8.37 12.58 -4.36
CA GLY A 168 -8.17 13.77 -5.19
C GLY A 168 -8.84 15.02 -4.66
N GLY A 169 -8.95 16.01 -5.54
CA GLY A 169 -9.52 17.31 -5.25
C GLY A 169 -8.47 18.41 -5.18
N LYS A 170 -8.91 19.64 -5.42
CA LYS A 170 -8.04 20.83 -5.36
C LYS A 170 -7.51 21.04 -3.94
N ASP A 171 -6.26 21.49 -3.85
CA ASP A 171 -5.49 21.68 -2.61
C ASP A 171 -5.35 20.36 -1.83
N THR A 172 -4.90 19.30 -2.53
CA THR A 172 -4.61 18.01 -1.91
C THR A 172 -3.23 17.50 -2.32
N ASN A 173 -2.58 16.82 -1.38
CA ASN A 173 -1.33 16.10 -1.59
C ASN A 173 -1.36 14.83 -0.74
N ALA A 174 -1.60 13.68 -1.36
CA ALA A 174 -1.60 12.39 -0.68
C ALA A 174 -0.24 11.72 -0.79
N VAL A 175 0.34 11.31 0.33
CA VAL A 175 1.64 10.64 0.32
C VAL A 175 1.44 9.16 0.65
N LEU A 176 1.89 8.31 -0.28
CA LEU A 176 1.86 6.87 -0.16
C LEU A 176 3.29 6.37 -0.02
N ALA A 177 3.57 5.60 1.02
CA ALA A 177 4.87 5.00 1.27
C ALA A 177 4.84 3.50 1.01
N GLY A 178 5.94 2.96 0.49
CA GLY A 178 6.12 1.52 0.30
C GLY A 178 7.58 1.11 0.45
N HIS A 179 7.83 -0.13 0.83
CA HIS A 179 9.20 -0.64 0.95
C HIS A 179 9.88 -0.76 -0.42
N THR A 180 11.21 -0.69 -0.39
CA THR A 180 12.11 -1.10 -1.49
C THR A 180 13.04 -2.17 -0.94
N GLY A 181 13.27 -3.24 -1.69
CA GLY A 181 14.14 -4.35 -1.31
C GLY A 181 13.59 -5.22 -0.18
N TYR A 182 12.27 -5.31 -0.03
CA TYR A 182 11.67 -6.13 1.02
C TYR A 182 11.84 -7.62 0.68
N VAL A 183 12.38 -8.39 1.63
CA VAL A 183 12.64 -9.82 1.40
C VAL A 183 11.31 -10.55 1.20
N GLY A 184 11.11 -11.05 -0.01
CA GLY A 184 10.02 -11.93 -0.37
C GLY A 184 8.73 -11.24 -0.87
N ARG A 185 8.72 -9.92 -1.03
CA ARG A 185 7.62 -9.18 -1.67
C ARG A 185 8.14 -7.93 -2.38
N ILE A 186 7.58 -7.64 -3.54
CA ILE A 186 7.82 -6.38 -4.27
C ILE A 186 6.72 -5.39 -3.90
N PHE A 187 7.12 -4.19 -3.46
CA PHE A 187 6.23 -3.06 -3.24
C PHE A 187 6.62 -1.91 -4.17
N PHE A 188 7.38 -0.94 -3.67
CA PHE A 188 7.79 0.25 -4.41
C PHE A 188 9.16 0.12 -5.06
N ASP A 189 9.72 -1.09 -5.11
CA ASP A 189 11.03 -1.39 -5.69
C ASP A 189 11.21 -0.79 -7.10
N ASN A 190 10.13 -0.79 -7.89
CA ASN A 190 10.13 -0.38 -9.29
C ASN A 190 9.65 1.06 -9.52
N ILE A 191 9.26 1.83 -8.50
CA ILE A 191 8.78 3.21 -8.75
C ILE A 191 9.87 4.12 -9.33
N ARG A 192 11.14 3.73 -9.20
CA ARG A 192 12.30 4.39 -9.82
C ARG A 192 12.37 4.20 -11.33
N GLN A 193 11.59 3.29 -11.89
CA GLN A 193 11.51 3.02 -13.32
C GLN A 193 10.37 3.82 -13.97
N LEU A 194 9.57 4.55 -13.19
CA LEU A 194 8.55 5.45 -13.71
C LEU A 194 9.19 6.64 -14.40
N ASN A 195 8.72 6.94 -15.60
CA ASN A 195 9.15 8.11 -16.37
C ASN A 195 8.14 9.25 -16.26
N ILE A 196 8.59 10.49 -16.49
CA ILE A 196 7.69 11.64 -16.62
C ILE A 196 6.63 11.34 -17.70
N GLY A 197 5.37 11.54 -17.37
CA GLY A 197 4.22 11.22 -18.22
C GLY A 197 3.58 9.85 -17.96
N ASP A 198 4.25 8.94 -17.24
CA ASP A 198 3.67 7.65 -16.86
C ASP A 198 2.43 7.84 -15.99
N LYS A 199 1.48 6.90 -16.10
CA LYS A 199 0.21 6.96 -15.40
C LYS A 199 0.26 6.19 -14.09
N VAL A 200 -0.18 6.84 -13.01
CA VAL A 200 -0.42 6.23 -11.72
C VAL A 200 -1.90 6.38 -11.39
N LYS A 201 -2.60 5.27 -11.19
CA LYS A 201 -4.03 5.24 -10.92
C LYS A 201 -4.28 4.92 -9.46
N VAL A 202 -5.30 5.55 -8.88
CA VAL A 202 -5.83 5.22 -7.56
C VAL A 202 -7.30 4.84 -7.68
N ARG A 203 -7.65 3.68 -7.14
CA ARG A 203 -9.02 3.23 -6.94
C ARG A 203 -9.35 3.29 -5.44
N THR A 204 -10.42 3.99 -5.08
CA THR A 204 -11.10 3.86 -3.77
C THR A 204 -12.45 3.18 -3.98
N TYR A 205 -13.34 3.13 -2.99
CA TYR A 205 -14.69 2.56 -3.19
C TYR A 205 -15.54 3.39 -4.19
N TRP A 206 -15.36 4.71 -4.25
CA TRP A 206 -16.23 5.61 -5.03
C TRP A 206 -15.52 6.34 -6.18
N SER A 207 -14.20 6.21 -6.32
CA SER A 207 -13.46 6.92 -7.37
C SER A 207 -12.39 6.07 -8.04
N LYS A 208 -12.17 6.34 -9.32
CA LYS A 208 -10.98 5.94 -10.10
C LYS A 208 -10.32 7.22 -10.58
N ILE A 209 -9.12 7.51 -10.09
CA ILE A 209 -8.38 8.73 -10.41
C ILE A 209 -7.10 8.33 -11.10
N THR A 210 -6.73 9.04 -12.17
CA THR A 210 -5.47 8.85 -12.88
C THR A 210 -4.64 10.11 -12.71
N TYR A 211 -3.42 9.95 -12.22
CA TYR A 211 -2.39 10.97 -12.14
C TYR A 211 -1.31 10.67 -13.18
N LYS A 212 -0.56 11.70 -13.56
CA LYS A 212 0.64 11.59 -14.39
C LYS A 212 1.87 11.92 -13.56
N VAL A 213 2.94 11.15 -13.74
CA VAL A 213 4.24 11.47 -13.14
C VAL A 213 4.75 12.78 -13.74
N THR A 214 5.07 13.74 -12.89
CA THR A 214 5.56 15.07 -13.30
C THR A 214 7.02 15.29 -12.92
N ASP A 215 7.48 14.69 -11.84
CA ASP A 215 8.85 14.87 -11.35
C ASP A 215 9.29 13.72 -10.43
N THR A 216 10.59 13.64 -10.19
CA THR A 216 11.21 12.71 -9.23
C THR A 216 12.31 13.40 -8.44
N LYS A 217 12.48 13.03 -7.17
CA LYS A 217 13.48 13.67 -6.29
C LYS A 217 14.05 12.70 -5.28
N ILE A 218 15.32 12.88 -4.93
CA ILE A 218 15.94 12.24 -3.77
C ILE A 218 16.07 13.28 -2.66
N ILE A 219 15.56 12.96 -1.47
CA ILE A 219 15.61 13.84 -0.30
C ILE A 219 16.20 13.12 0.91
N LYS A 220 16.78 13.88 1.85
CA LYS A 220 17.15 13.33 3.16
C LYS A 220 15.90 13.04 4.00
N PRO A 221 15.95 12.07 4.95
CA PRO A 221 14.80 11.74 5.79
C PRO A 221 14.22 12.92 6.60
N ASN A 222 15.04 13.94 6.89
CA ASN A 222 14.63 15.15 7.62
C ASN A 222 14.09 16.27 6.70
N GLN A 223 14.08 16.09 5.37
CA GLN A 223 13.61 17.08 4.40
C GLN A 223 12.15 16.80 3.99
N ALA A 224 11.21 16.98 4.92
CA ALA A 224 9.81 16.63 4.70
C ALA A 224 8.96 17.73 4.02
N GLY A 225 9.56 18.78 3.46
CA GLY A 225 8.82 19.92 2.90
C GLY A 225 7.87 19.59 1.75
N ASP A 226 8.17 18.54 1.01
CA ASP A 226 7.40 18.13 -0.18
C ASP A 226 6.08 17.41 0.17
N ILE A 227 5.86 17.00 1.43
CA ILE A 227 4.63 16.27 1.84
C ILE A 227 3.44 17.20 2.15
N PHE A 228 3.68 18.51 2.20
CA PHE A 228 2.65 19.50 2.50
C PHE A 228 1.73 19.74 1.31
N ILE A 229 0.53 20.24 1.57
CA ILE A 229 -0.42 20.63 0.52
C ILE A 229 0.14 21.81 -0.28
N HIS A 230 0.11 21.67 -1.60
CA HIS A 230 0.44 22.74 -2.55
C HIS A 230 -0.86 23.40 -3.04
N LYS A 231 -0.90 24.73 -2.98
CA LYS A 231 -2.06 25.51 -3.40
C LYS A 231 -2.39 25.22 -4.86
N ASP A 232 -3.69 25.09 -5.15
CA ASP A 232 -4.26 24.87 -6.47
C ASP A 232 -3.86 23.55 -7.14
N LYS A 233 -3.21 22.62 -6.42
CA LYS A 233 -2.80 21.30 -6.95
C LYS A 233 -3.64 20.14 -6.42
N ASP A 234 -3.71 19.08 -7.21
CA ASP A 234 -4.31 17.78 -6.88
C ASP A 234 -3.22 16.72 -7.15
N MET A 235 -2.56 16.29 -6.08
CA MET A 235 -1.30 15.51 -6.17
C MET A 235 -1.33 14.24 -5.34
N ILE A 236 -0.55 13.27 -5.81
CA ILE A 236 -0.04 12.20 -4.96
C ILE A 236 1.49 12.13 -5.06
N ILE A 237 2.14 11.69 -3.98
CA ILE A 237 3.57 11.39 -3.96
C ILE A 237 3.75 9.92 -3.58
N LEU A 238 4.46 9.17 -4.41
CA LEU A 238 4.94 7.83 -4.06
C LEU A 238 6.33 7.96 -3.43
N MET A 239 6.51 7.39 -2.24
CA MET A 239 7.74 7.48 -1.46
C MET A 239 8.32 6.11 -1.14
N THR A 240 9.61 5.93 -1.37
CA THR A 240 10.34 4.75 -0.91
C THR A 240 11.76 5.07 -0.42
N CYS A 241 12.44 4.09 0.18
CA CYS A 241 13.83 4.23 0.60
C CYS A 241 14.79 4.00 -0.57
N ILE A 242 15.90 4.72 -0.58
CA ILE A 242 17.01 4.51 -1.53
C ILE A 242 18.34 4.59 -0.78
N SER A 243 19.29 3.71 -1.11
CA SER A 243 20.64 3.74 -0.50
C SER A 243 21.31 5.08 -0.77
N ASN A 244 21.94 5.66 0.25
CA ASN A 244 22.71 6.90 0.13
C ASN A 244 24.20 6.66 -0.19
N GLY A 245 24.62 5.40 -0.40
CA GLY A 245 26.01 5.02 -0.69
C GLY A 245 26.95 5.02 0.52
N SER A 246 26.49 5.39 1.71
CA SER A 246 27.29 5.49 2.94
C SER A 246 26.71 4.64 4.09
N GLY A 247 25.96 3.59 3.77
CA GLY A 247 25.34 2.70 4.75
C GLY A 247 24.02 3.20 5.34
N GLY A 248 23.47 4.32 4.84
CA GLY A 248 22.16 4.86 5.23
C GLY A 248 21.17 4.88 4.07
N PHE A 249 19.99 5.44 4.34
CA PHE A 249 18.90 5.53 3.36
C PHE A 249 18.32 6.95 3.26
N ASP A 250 18.30 7.47 2.05
CA ASP A 250 17.54 8.66 1.65
C ASP A 250 16.12 8.25 1.24
N ARG A 251 15.29 9.19 0.79
CA ARG A 251 13.95 8.92 0.24
C ARG A 251 13.91 9.27 -1.23
N TYR A 252 13.36 8.37 -2.03
CA TYR A 252 13.03 8.61 -3.42
C TYR A 252 11.54 8.95 -3.52
N LEU A 253 11.24 10.11 -4.09
CA LEU A 253 9.90 10.63 -4.30
C LEU A 253 9.57 10.61 -5.78
N VAL A 254 8.35 10.16 -6.11
CA VAL A 254 7.74 10.32 -7.43
C VAL A 254 6.52 11.23 -7.26
N PHE A 255 6.56 12.40 -7.87
CA PHE A 255 5.47 13.36 -7.86
C PHE A 255 4.52 13.04 -9.00
N CYS A 256 3.23 12.90 -8.68
CA CYS A 256 2.19 12.72 -9.67
C CYS A 256 1.11 13.79 -9.50
N GLU A 257 0.73 14.43 -10.60
CA GLU A 257 -0.32 15.45 -10.63
C GLU A 257 -1.46 15.01 -11.55
N ARG A 258 -2.66 15.52 -11.28
CA ARG A 258 -3.88 15.16 -12.01
C ARG A 258 -3.95 15.77 -13.41
#